data_AF-D0P4S8-F1
#
_entry.id   AF-D0P4S8-F1
#
_cell.length_a   1.000
_cell.length_b   1.000
_cell.length_c   1.000
_cell.angle_alpha   90.00
_cell.angle_beta   90.00
_cell.angle_gamma   90.00
#
_symmetry.space_group_name_H-M   'P 1'
#
loop_
_entity.id
_entity.type
_entity.pdbx_description
1 polymer ?
#
loop_
_entity_poly.entity_id
_entity_poly.type
_entity_poly.pdbx_seq_one_letter_code
_entity_poly.pdbx_strand_id
1 'polypeptide(L)'
;MAKVQERLAVLSLNIFCRPEGIHSGQWFKTGDYKDLRVALLLRKMTKFDVVILQEMFEAGPRQKRFVREAYAMGFRYHCGSVWPRLLDSRLIDGGLLILSRYPIVERDQLAYSQGAGSDGICAKGVLYARIQLSPDLSDSLHVFTTHTQAGDNYKDYSIRLAQIQEMHRFVARTIRDDPGVPVLITGDFNLDARHDLVHDSQTGLVTSTRCRESKVYQQLVADFERVVREARLNFARVAGKTVDADNTAESLMIDLMKRCDTTKLGDEIHPITNGDGHSLLFHKTDPLSLEKDGKCIDYMFFCPGINDQTTPPAVLVWSR
;
A
#
# COMPACT_ATOMS: atom_id res chain seq x y z
N MET A 1 -1.52 6.79 -36.42
CA MET A 1 -0.52 7.09 -35.37
C MET A 1 -0.53 5.93 -34.39
N ALA A 2 0.60 5.25 -34.21
CA ALA A 2 0.69 4.22 -33.17
C ALA A 2 0.54 4.92 -31.81
N LYS A 3 -0.41 4.45 -30.97
CA LYS A 3 -0.48 4.87 -29.56
C LYS A 3 0.88 4.52 -28.94
N VAL A 4 1.68 5.52 -28.62
CA VAL A 4 2.86 5.31 -27.78
C VAL A 4 2.33 4.76 -26.47
N GLN A 5 2.69 3.52 -26.14
CA GLN A 5 2.29 2.92 -24.88
C GLN A 5 3.15 3.57 -23.80
N GLU A 6 2.64 4.66 -23.23
CA GLU A 6 3.30 5.34 -22.13
C GLU A 6 3.33 4.41 -20.92
N ARG A 7 4.54 4.15 -20.42
CA ARG A 7 4.78 3.33 -19.25
C ARG A 7 4.73 4.24 -18.02
N LEU A 8 3.84 3.93 -17.07
CA LEU A 8 3.84 4.55 -15.75
C LEU A 8 4.75 3.79 -14.79
N ALA A 9 5.76 4.45 -14.22
CA ALA A 9 6.64 3.86 -13.21
C ALA A 9 6.20 4.27 -11.79
N VAL A 10 5.82 3.28 -10.97
CA VAL A 10 5.34 3.51 -9.59
C VAL A 10 6.25 2.85 -8.56
N LEU A 11 6.54 3.56 -7.47
CA LEU A 11 7.22 3.07 -6.28
C LEU A 11 6.26 3.09 -5.10
N SER A 12 6.13 1.98 -4.37
CA SER A 12 5.47 1.92 -3.06
C SER A 12 6.45 1.39 -2.02
N LEU A 13 6.59 2.08 -0.89
CA LEU A 13 7.62 1.76 0.11
C LEU A 13 7.28 2.26 1.52
N ASN A 14 7.24 1.34 2.49
CA ASN A 14 7.39 1.71 3.90
C ASN A 14 8.85 2.13 4.14
N ILE A 15 9.06 3.42 4.41
CA ILE A 15 10.41 4.00 4.55
C ILE A 15 10.95 3.90 5.99
N PHE A 16 10.14 3.44 6.94
CA PHE A 16 10.46 3.39 8.36
C PHE A 16 11.00 4.72 8.91
N CYS A 17 10.35 5.83 8.54
CA CYS A 17 10.78 7.18 8.90
C CYS A 17 9.92 7.74 10.04
N ARG A 18 9.96 7.05 11.19
CA ARG A 18 9.21 7.40 12.41
C ARG A 18 9.36 8.89 12.81
N PRO A 19 8.42 9.46 13.58
CA PRO A 19 8.50 10.84 14.05
C PRO A 19 9.84 11.18 14.70
N GLU A 20 10.23 12.44 14.64
CA GLU A 20 11.47 12.92 15.25
C GLU A 20 11.48 12.69 16.77
N GLY A 21 12.64 12.34 17.31
CA GLY A 21 12.79 11.93 18.72
C GLY A 21 12.37 10.49 19.03
N ILE A 22 11.54 9.84 18.20
CA ILE A 22 11.18 8.42 18.37
C ILE A 22 12.22 7.53 17.70
N HIS A 23 12.86 6.61 18.42
CA HIS A 23 13.76 5.64 17.80
C HIS A 23 13.92 4.37 18.66
N SER A 24 14.65 3.39 18.15
CA SER A 24 14.87 2.05 18.74
C SER A 24 15.84 2.02 19.94
N GLY A 25 15.91 3.11 20.72
CA GLY A 25 16.75 3.20 21.92
C GLY A 25 18.24 3.46 21.69
N GLN A 26 18.74 3.46 20.45
CA GLN A 26 20.14 3.76 20.13
C GLN A 26 20.43 5.27 19.98
N TRP A 27 20.16 6.05 21.04
CA TRP A 27 20.29 7.53 21.06
C TRP A 27 21.67 8.04 20.61
N PHE A 28 22.74 7.33 20.99
CA PHE A 28 24.14 7.73 20.76
C PHE A 28 24.80 7.04 19.55
N LYS A 29 24.03 6.31 18.73
CA LYS A 29 24.49 5.73 17.45
C LYS A 29 23.69 6.35 16.31
N THR A 30 23.48 5.62 15.22
CA THR A 30 22.76 6.06 14.02
C THR A 30 21.22 6.05 14.17
N GLY A 31 20.69 5.70 15.36
CA GLY A 31 19.25 5.56 15.59
C GLY A 31 18.61 4.55 14.62
N ASP A 32 17.54 4.96 13.93
CA ASP A 32 16.87 4.17 12.88
C ASP A 32 17.39 4.44 11.46
N TYR A 33 18.52 5.16 11.31
CA TYR A 33 19.09 5.56 10.01
C TYR A 33 18.16 6.45 9.14
N LYS A 34 17.23 7.20 9.76
CA LYS A 34 16.17 7.95 9.05
C LYS A 34 16.71 8.89 7.96
N ASP A 35 17.76 9.63 8.24
CA ASP A 35 18.32 10.59 7.27
C ASP A 35 19.03 9.88 6.12
N LEU A 36 19.70 8.76 6.39
CA LEU A 36 20.30 7.92 5.35
C LEU A 36 19.23 7.25 4.48
N ARG A 37 18.14 6.76 5.08
CA ARG A 37 16.98 6.20 4.35
C ARG A 37 16.38 7.25 3.40
N VAL A 38 16.15 8.47 3.89
CA VAL A 38 15.66 9.59 3.07
C VAL A 38 16.64 9.93 1.94
N ALA A 39 17.94 10.00 2.21
CA ALA A 39 18.94 10.28 1.17
C ALA A 39 18.99 9.22 0.07
N LEU A 40 18.86 7.94 0.44
CA LEU A 40 18.80 6.82 -0.52
C LEU A 40 17.49 6.84 -1.31
N LEU A 41 16.36 7.13 -0.66
CA LEU A 41 15.06 7.26 -1.31
C LEU A 41 15.06 8.38 -2.36
N LEU A 42 15.61 9.55 -2.05
CA LEU A 42 15.71 10.67 -2.99
C LEU A 42 16.48 10.29 -4.26
N ARG A 43 17.56 9.53 -4.14
CA ARG A 43 18.30 9.01 -5.31
C ARG A 43 17.46 8.03 -6.11
N LYS A 44 16.77 7.13 -5.41
CA LYS A 44 15.99 6.05 -6.01
C LYS A 44 14.75 6.55 -6.75
N MET A 45 14.04 7.49 -6.16
CA MET A 45 12.75 7.97 -6.66
C MET A 45 12.83 8.70 -8.01
N THR A 46 14.03 9.11 -8.44
CA THR A 46 14.26 9.73 -9.76
C THR A 46 13.82 8.85 -10.94
N LYS A 47 13.78 7.53 -10.76
CA LYS A 47 13.40 6.53 -11.78
C LYS A 47 11.89 6.30 -11.90
N PHE A 48 11.09 7.01 -11.10
CA PHE A 48 9.67 6.79 -10.98
C PHE A 48 8.88 8.07 -11.24
N ASP A 49 7.62 7.89 -11.57
CA ASP A 49 6.67 8.97 -11.85
C ASP A 49 5.73 9.23 -10.67
N VAL A 50 5.38 8.15 -9.96
CA VAL A 50 4.55 8.19 -8.76
C VAL A 50 5.27 7.45 -7.64
N VAL A 51 5.36 8.08 -6.47
CA VAL A 51 6.07 7.56 -5.30
C VAL A 51 5.12 7.60 -4.11
N ILE A 52 4.88 6.44 -3.52
CA ILE A 52 3.87 6.19 -2.51
C ILE A 52 4.60 5.66 -1.28
N LEU A 53 4.49 6.37 -0.16
CA LEU A 53 5.30 6.11 1.02
C LEU A 53 4.43 5.84 2.23
N GLN A 54 4.82 4.85 3.02
CA GLN A 54 4.30 4.59 4.35
C GLN A 54 5.38 4.91 5.39
N GLU A 55 4.96 5.25 6.61
CA GLU A 55 5.84 5.75 7.69
C GLU A 55 6.69 6.98 7.31
N MET A 56 6.17 7.86 6.45
CA MET A 56 6.72 9.20 6.21
C MET A 56 5.87 10.23 6.97
N PHE A 57 6.02 10.25 8.30
CA PHE A 57 5.24 11.12 9.19
C PHE A 57 5.54 12.61 8.98
N GLU A 58 4.52 13.45 9.05
CA GLU A 58 4.65 14.91 8.94
C GLU A 58 5.26 15.54 10.20
N ALA A 59 5.24 14.82 11.32
CA ALA A 59 5.77 15.29 12.60
C ALA A 59 7.27 15.66 12.51
N GLY A 60 7.52 16.97 12.39
CA GLY A 60 8.85 17.60 12.37
C GLY A 60 9.32 18.11 10.99
N PRO A 61 10.49 18.78 10.89
CA PRO A 61 11.07 19.28 9.65
C PRO A 61 11.36 18.25 8.56
N ARG A 62 11.58 16.96 8.87
CA ARG A 62 12.11 16.00 7.88
C ARG A 62 11.21 15.85 6.64
N GLN A 63 9.91 15.64 6.84
CA GLN A 63 8.97 15.43 5.73
C GLN A 63 8.85 16.68 4.86
N LYS A 64 8.76 17.86 5.47
CA LYS A 64 8.72 19.15 4.74
C LYS A 64 9.97 19.37 3.88
N ARG A 65 11.14 19.04 4.42
CA ARG A 65 12.41 19.09 3.66
C ARG A 65 12.39 18.08 2.50
N PHE A 66 11.96 16.85 2.76
CA PHE A 66 11.87 15.80 1.74
C PHE A 66 10.94 16.20 0.59
N VAL A 67 9.73 16.70 0.89
CA VAL A 67 8.77 17.18 -0.12
C VAL A 67 9.34 18.33 -0.95
N ARG A 68 10.07 19.27 -0.33
CA ARG A 68 10.75 20.36 -1.05
C ARG A 68 11.81 19.83 -2.02
N GLU A 69 12.60 18.85 -1.61
CA GLU A 69 13.61 18.23 -2.47
C GLU A 69 12.95 17.40 -3.59
N ALA A 70 11.88 16.66 -3.30
CA ALA A 70 11.08 15.96 -4.31
C ALA A 70 10.47 16.91 -5.35
N TYR A 71 9.98 18.07 -4.91
CA TYR A 71 9.46 19.11 -5.80
C TYR A 71 10.52 19.62 -6.79
N ALA A 72 11.75 19.82 -6.31
CA ALA A 72 12.88 20.22 -7.16
C ALA A 72 13.24 19.15 -8.20
N MET A 73 12.94 17.87 -7.93
CA MET A 73 13.14 16.75 -8.86
C MET A 73 11.96 16.55 -9.84
N GLY A 74 10.91 17.38 -9.78
CA GLY A 74 9.77 17.34 -10.70
C GLY A 74 8.52 16.65 -10.16
N PHE A 75 8.50 16.18 -8.91
CA PHE A 75 7.27 15.73 -8.24
C PHE A 75 6.45 16.95 -7.81
N ARG A 76 5.75 17.57 -8.76
CA ARG A 76 5.05 18.84 -8.54
C ARG A 76 3.76 18.70 -7.73
N TYR A 77 3.24 17.49 -7.61
CA TYR A 77 1.99 17.19 -6.92
C TYR A 77 2.22 16.22 -5.77
N HIS A 78 1.56 16.46 -4.64
CA HIS A 78 1.59 15.55 -3.51
C HIS A 78 0.33 15.64 -2.65
N CYS A 79 0.01 14.56 -1.94
CA CYS A 79 -0.95 14.56 -0.85
C CYS A 79 -0.42 13.64 0.26
N GLY A 80 -0.64 14.01 1.52
CA GLY A 80 -0.26 13.20 2.67
C GLY A 80 -1.44 12.94 3.60
N SER A 81 -1.27 12.04 4.56
CA SER A 81 -2.20 11.88 5.67
C SER A 81 -2.42 13.22 6.37
N VAL A 82 -3.67 13.56 6.65
CA VAL A 82 -4.02 14.78 7.37
C VAL A 82 -3.81 14.55 8.86
N TRP A 83 -3.33 15.59 9.54
CA TRP A 83 -3.23 15.63 10.99
C TRP A 83 -4.59 15.39 11.68
N PRO A 84 -4.59 14.65 12.79
CA PRO A 84 -5.76 14.57 13.67
C PRO A 84 -6.26 15.96 14.09
N ARG A 85 -7.57 16.10 14.30
CA ARG A 85 -8.15 17.33 14.86
C ARG A 85 -7.85 17.42 16.35
N LEU A 86 -7.94 18.62 16.94
CA LEU A 86 -7.64 18.85 18.37
C LEU A 86 -8.44 17.98 19.36
N LEU A 87 -9.61 17.49 18.97
CA LEU A 87 -10.47 16.63 19.80
C LEU A 87 -10.37 15.15 19.43
N ASP A 88 -9.45 14.79 18.54
CA ASP A 88 -9.19 13.42 18.15
C ASP A 88 -8.34 12.73 19.22
N SER A 89 -8.57 11.44 19.47
CA SER A 89 -7.74 10.64 20.39
C SER A 89 -6.35 10.36 19.82
N ARG A 90 -6.16 10.58 18.51
CA ARG A 90 -4.90 10.40 17.78
C ARG A 90 -4.05 11.66 17.85
N LEU A 91 -2.74 11.49 18.03
CA LEU A 91 -1.79 12.58 18.29
C LEU A 91 -0.90 12.91 17.09
N ILE A 92 -0.71 11.97 16.17
CA ILE A 92 0.12 12.14 14.97
C ILE A 92 -0.57 11.62 13.72
N ASP A 93 -0.14 12.11 12.55
CA ASP A 93 -0.67 11.68 11.25
C ASP A 93 -0.39 10.19 10.96
N GLY A 94 -1.02 9.64 9.92
CA GLY A 94 -0.90 8.24 9.53
C GLY A 94 0.41 7.85 8.86
N GLY A 95 1.29 8.81 8.54
CA GLY A 95 2.56 8.58 7.88
C GLY A 95 2.45 8.18 6.42
N LEU A 96 1.34 8.48 5.74
CA LEU A 96 1.17 8.21 4.31
C LEU A 96 1.50 9.45 3.48
N LEU A 97 2.19 9.25 2.36
CA LEU A 97 2.52 10.32 1.41
C LEU A 97 2.50 9.77 -0.02
N ILE A 98 1.74 10.43 -0.91
CA ILE A 98 1.78 10.21 -2.36
C ILE A 98 2.43 11.43 -3.00
N LEU A 99 3.45 11.20 -3.82
CA LEU A 99 4.15 12.17 -4.66
C LEU A 99 3.94 11.77 -6.12
N SER A 100 3.66 12.75 -6.98
CA SER A 100 3.39 12.51 -8.39
C SER A 100 4.00 13.60 -9.28
N ARG A 101 4.55 13.18 -10.42
CA ARG A 101 4.91 14.08 -11.54
C ARG A 101 3.67 14.55 -12.29
N TYR A 102 2.62 13.73 -12.29
CA TYR A 102 1.33 14.00 -12.91
C TYR A 102 0.36 14.68 -11.96
N PRO A 103 -0.60 15.50 -12.45
CA PRO A 103 -1.59 16.17 -11.61
C PRO A 103 -2.38 15.21 -10.71
N ILE A 104 -2.46 15.55 -9.43
CA ILE A 104 -3.43 14.96 -8.50
C ILE A 104 -4.67 15.84 -8.53
N VAL A 105 -5.74 15.34 -9.16
CA VAL A 105 -6.97 16.10 -9.42
C VAL A 105 -8.06 15.86 -8.37
N GLU A 106 -7.95 14.76 -7.65
CA GLU A 106 -8.83 14.43 -6.51
C GLU A 106 -7.98 13.78 -5.42
N ARG A 107 -8.34 14.02 -4.16
CA ARG A 107 -7.73 13.40 -3.00
C ARG A 107 -8.76 13.24 -1.90
N ASP A 108 -8.67 12.14 -1.17
CA ASP A 108 -9.47 11.87 0.01
C ASP A 108 -8.67 10.97 0.95
N GLN A 109 -9.17 10.75 2.16
CA GLN A 109 -8.56 9.85 3.11
C GLN A 109 -9.58 9.28 4.10
N LEU A 110 -9.22 8.16 4.69
CA LEU A 110 -9.95 7.53 5.78
C LEU A 110 -8.95 7.23 6.89
N ALA A 111 -9.14 7.78 8.08
CA ALA A 111 -8.41 7.34 9.27
C ALA A 111 -9.21 6.23 9.96
N TYR A 112 -8.58 5.09 10.22
CA TYR A 112 -9.24 3.92 10.78
C TYR A 112 -9.83 4.17 12.16
N SER A 113 -10.94 3.49 12.46
CA SER A 113 -11.67 3.64 13.72
C SER A 113 -10.97 2.98 14.91
N GLN A 114 -10.12 1.98 14.66
CA GLN A 114 -9.45 1.19 15.70
C GLN A 114 -7.93 1.14 15.48
N GLY A 115 -7.19 1.10 16.59
CA GLY A 115 -5.74 0.94 16.64
C GLY A 115 -5.29 0.55 18.06
N ALA A 116 -4.10 -0.05 18.19
CA ALA A 116 -3.55 -0.48 19.47
C ALA A 116 -2.06 -0.12 19.62
N GLY A 117 -1.61 0.04 20.87
CA GLY A 117 -0.22 0.39 21.18
C GLY A 117 0.18 1.74 20.56
N SER A 118 1.40 1.81 20.01
CA SER A 118 1.87 2.99 19.29
C SER A 118 1.05 3.30 18.04
N ASP A 119 0.37 2.32 17.45
CA ASP A 119 -0.47 2.54 16.29
C ASP A 119 -1.80 3.21 16.66
N GLY A 120 -2.26 3.03 17.92
CA GLY A 120 -3.48 3.67 18.43
C GLY A 120 -3.36 5.19 18.62
N ILE A 121 -2.13 5.72 18.70
CA ILE A 121 -1.88 7.17 18.76
C ILE A 121 -1.66 7.80 17.37
N CYS A 122 -1.51 6.97 16.33
CA CYS A 122 -1.34 7.40 14.95
C CYS A 122 -2.68 7.37 14.21
N ALA A 123 -2.93 8.34 13.33
CA ALA A 123 -4.04 8.27 12.38
C ALA A 123 -3.77 7.34 11.19
N LYS A 124 -3.42 6.08 11.48
CA LYS A 124 -3.33 5.02 10.46
C LYS A 124 -4.65 4.92 9.69
N GLY A 125 -4.54 4.64 8.40
CA GLY A 125 -5.66 4.83 7.50
C GLY A 125 -5.34 4.51 6.05
N VAL A 126 -6.20 5.01 5.17
CA VAL A 126 -6.07 4.95 3.72
C VAL A 126 -5.95 6.37 3.18
N LEU A 127 -4.98 6.61 2.30
CA LEU A 127 -4.83 7.84 1.53
C LEU A 127 -5.17 7.54 0.07
N TYR A 128 -6.02 8.39 -0.52
CA TYR A 128 -6.45 8.30 -1.91
C TYR A 128 -5.98 9.50 -2.72
N ALA A 129 -5.58 9.23 -3.96
CA ALA A 129 -5.32 10.22 -4.99
C ALA A 129 -5.85 9.74 -6.35
N ARG A 130 -6.52 10.63 -7.08
CA ARG A 130 -6.76 10.45 -8.52
C ARG A 130 -5.66 11.15 -9.29
N ILE A 131 -4.85 10.37 -10.00
CA ILE A 131 -3.74 10.87 -10.80
C ILE A 131 -4.17 10.97 -12.26
N GLN A 132 -4.18 12.17 -12.83
CA GLN A 132 -4.52 12.40 -14.23
C GLN A 132 -3.29 12.22 -15.12
N LEU A 133 -3.31 11.25 -16.04
CA LEU A 133 -2.16 10.87 -16.86
C LEU A 133 -2.08 11.63 -18.19
N SER A 134 -3.21 12.07 -18.72
CA SER A 134 -3.28 12.96 -19.89
C SER A 134 -4.34 14.05 -19.71
N PRO A 135 -4.49 15.02 -20.64
CA PRO A 135 -5.50 16.07 -20.51
C PRO A 135 -6.94 15.57 -20.37
N ASP A 136 -7.24 14.33 -20.81
CA ASP A 136 -8.53 13.70 -20.59
C ASP A 136 -8.61 13.09 -19.18
N LEU A 137 -9.63 13.46 -18.40
CA LEU A 137 -9.84 12.93 -17.05
C LEU A 137 -10.19 11.43 -17.07
N SER A 138 -10.71 10.91 -18.19
CA SER A 138 -10.96 9.47 -18.35
C SER A 138 -9.66 8.65 -18.36
N ASP A 139 -8.54 9.29 -18.70
CA ASP A 139 -7.18 8.74 -18.64
C ASP A 139 -6.52 9.13 -17.31
N SER A 140 -7.04 8.52 -16.24
CA SER A 140 -6.56 8.69 -14.88
C SER A 140 -6.39 7.36 -14.17
N LEU A 141 -5.72 7.39 -13.03
CA LEU A 141 -5.49 6.25 -12.17
C LEU A 141 -5.99 6.57 -10.75
N HIS A 142 -6.86 5.72 -10.23
CA HIS A 142 -7.22 5.73 -8.81
C HIS A 142 -6.08 5.09 -8.02
N VAL A 143 -5.42 5.82 -7.13
CA VAL A 143 -4.33 5.33 -6.30
C VAL A 143 -4.74 5.35 -4.83
N PHE A 144 -4.70 4.19 -4.19
CA PHE A 144 -4.93 4.02 -2.76
C PHE A 144 -3.65 3.52 -2.10
N THR A 145 -3.29 4.13 -0.97
CA THR A 145 -2.27 3.58 -0.09
C THR A 145 -2.72 3.44 1.35
N THR A 146 -2.26 2.39 2.04
CA THR A 146 -2.59 2.13 3.44
C THR A 146 -1.36 1.75 4.25
N HIS A 147 -1.47 1.94 5.57
CA HIS A 147 -0.62 1.31 6.57
C HIS A 147 -1.52 0.83 7.72
N THR A 148 -1.73 -0.47 7.83
CA THR A 148 -2.63 -1.07 8.84
C THR A 148 -1.89 -1.35 10.15
N GLN A 149 -2.62 -1.78 11.19
CA GLN A 149 -2.13 -2.16 12.50
C GLN A 149 -1.00 -3.20 12.41
N ALA A 150 0.13 -2.95 13.06
CA ALA A 150 1.23 -3.91 13.18
C ALA A 150 1.02 -4.88 14.36
N GLY A 151 1.76 -5.98 14.37
CA GLY A 151 1.73 -7.00 15.43
C GLY A 151 0.86 -8.22 15.10
N ASP A 152 1.21 -9.37 15.67
CA ASP A 152 0.55 -10.66 15.34
C ASP A 152 -0.27 -11.22 16.50
N ASN A 153 -0.40 -10.53 17.63
CA ASN A 153 -1.28 -11.01 18.69
C ASN A 153 -2.76 -10.94 18.25
N TYR A 154 -3.63 -11.69 18.93
CA TYR A 154 -5.03 -11.80 18.54
C TYR A 154 -5.77 -10.45 18.44
N LYS A 155 -5.45 -9.51 19.35
CA LYS A 155 -6.04 -8.18 19.37
C LYS A 155 -5.61 -7.36 18.14
N ASP A 156 -4.31 -7.33 17.86
CA ASP A 156 -3.76 -6.59 16.71
C ASP A 156 -4.29 -7.13 15.39
N TYR A 157 -4.35 -8.47 15.27
CA TYR A 157 -4.92 -9.15 14.12
C TYR A 157 -6.41 -8.80 13.93
N SER A 158 -7.21 -8.83 15.00
CA SER A 158 -8.64 -8.48 14.94
C SER A 158 -8.87 -7.01 14.52
N ILE A 159 -8.06 -6.08 15.04
CA ILE A 159 -8.08 -4.67 14.63
C ILE A 159 -7.77 -4.55 13.14
N ARG A 160 -6.73 -5.24 12.66
CA ARG A 160 -6.35 -5.22 11.25
C ARG A 160 -7.46 -5.68 10.32
N LEU A 161 -8.21 -6.73 10.69
CA LEU A 161 -9.36 -7.19 9.91
C LEU A 161 -10.45 -6.11 9.82
N ALA A 162 -10.74 -5.42 10.94
CA ALA A 162 -11.71 -4.31 10.94
C ALA A 162 -11.24 -3.14 10.06
N GLN A 163 -9.95 -2.81 10.10
CA GLN A 163 -9.34 -1.78 9.24
C GLN A 163 -9.45 -2.13 7.75
N ILE A 164 -9.21 -3.39 7.38
CA ILE A 164 -9.37 -3.87 6.00
C ILE A 164 -10.82 -3.72 5.54
N GLN A 165 -11.80 -4.05 6.40
CA GLN A 165 -13.22 -3.84 6.09
C GLN A 165 -13.60 -2.35 5.94
N GLU A 166 -13.02 -1.45 6.73
CA GLU A 166 -13.16 0.00 6.55
C GLU A 166 -12.58 0.44 5.20
N MET A 167 -11.41 -0.07 4.84
CA MET A 167 -10.76 0.21 3.55
C MET A 167 -11.60 -0.27 2.36
N HIS A 168 -12.18 -1.47 2.43
CA HIS A 168 -13.08 -1.98 1.39
C HIS A 168 -14.24 -1.01 1.12
N ARG A 169 -14.89 -0.53 2.20
CA ARG A 169 -15.98 0.46 2.09
C ARG A 169 -15.50 1.79 1.52
N PHE A 170 -14.31 2.24 1.92
CA PHE A 170 -13.72 3.46 1.40
C PHE A 170 -13.43 3.36 -0.10
N VAL A 171 -12.76 2.30 -0.56
CA VAL A 171 -12.50 2.04 -1.98
C VAL A 171 -13.81 1.99 -2.77
N ALA A 172 -14.79 1.20 -2.31
CA ALA A 172 -16.09 1.08 -2.96
C ALA A 172 -16.81 2.43 -3.13
N ARG A 173 -16.77 3.28 -2.09
CA ARG A 173 -17.36 4.63 -2.13
C ARG A 173 -16.63 5.53 -3.12
N THR A 174 -15.30 5.50 -3.12
CA THR A 174 -14.46 6.41 -3.90
C THR A 174 -14.56 6.14 -5.40
N ILE A 175 -14.61 4.87 -5.82
CA ILE A 175 -14.66 4.51 -7.26
C ILE A 175 -16.09 4.39 -7.81
N ARG A 176 -17.12 4.63 -6.98
CA ARG A 176 -18.51 4.32 -7.31
C ARG A 176 -19.01 5.00 -8.59
N ASP A 177 -18.58 6.24 -8.80
CA ASP A 177 -19.12 7.08 -9.87
C ASP A 177 -18.34 6.91 -11.19
N ASP A 178 -17.22 6.19 -11.18
CA ASP A 178 -16.40 5.89 -12.35
C ASP A 178 -15.57 4.57 -12.24
N PRO A 179 -16.20 3.43 -11.92
CA PRO A 179 -15.51 2.16 -11.62
C PRO A 179 -14.82 1.51 -12.83
N GLY A 180 -14.91 2.14 -14.00
CA GLY A 180 -14.21 1.75 -15.23
C GLY A 180 -12.79 2.31 -15.35
N VAL A 181 -12.41 3.28 -14.51
CA VAL A 181 -11.05 3.82 -14.40
C VAL A 181 -10.14 2.82 -13.69
N PRO A 182 -8.88 2.62 -14.11
CA PRO A 182 -7.98 1.68 -13.47
C PRO A 182 -7.71 2.05 -12.00
N VAL A 183 -7.48 1.03 -11.17
CA VAL A 183 -7.28 1.17 -9.72
C VAL A 183 -5.96 0.52 -9.31
N LEU A 184 -5.15 1.25 -8.57
CA LEU A 184 -3.94 0.79 -7.90
C LEU A 184 -4.15 0.85 -6.39
N ILE A 185 -4.02 -0.28 -5.70
CA ILE A 185 -4.13 -0.40 -4.25
C ILE A 185 -2.79 -0.91 -3.72
N THR A 186 -2.12 -0.17 -2.85
CA THR A 186 -0.78 -0.54 -2.38
C THR A 186 -0.49 -0.15 -0.94
N GLY A 187 0.58 -0.67 -0.36
CA GLY A 187 1.12 -0.21 0.92
C GLY A 187 1.43 -1.36 1.85
N ASP A 188 1.60 -1.02 3.12
CA ASP A 188 1.94 -1.97 4.18
C ASP A 188 0.66 -2.45 4.86
N PHE A 189 0.23 -3.65 4.50
CA PHE A 189 -0.97 -4.26 5.05
C PHE A 189 -0.71 -4.99 6.36
N ASN A 190 0.55 -5.10 6.81
CA ASN A 190 1.02 -5.94 7.92
C ASN A 190 0.54 -7.41 7.89
N LEU A 191 -0.19 -7.85 6.87
CA LEU A 191 -0.78 -9.16 6.70
C LEU A 191 0.16 -10.00 5.87
N ASP A 192 0.59 -11.15 6.37
CA ASP A 192 1.65 -11.95 5.74
C ASP A 192 1.08 -12.94 4.70
N ALA A 193 1.58 -12.89 3.46
CA ALA A 193 1.26 -13.88 2.43
C ALA A 193 2.05 -15.18 2.54
N ARG A 194 3.16 -15.21 3.30
CA ARG A 194 4.10 -16.34 3.36
C ARG A 194 3.81 -17.28 4.53
N HIS A 195 3.00 -16.86 5.50
CA HIS A 195 2.70 -17.66 6.69
C HIS A 195 1.22 -17.55 7.09
N ASP A 196 0.65 -18.67 7.52
CA ASP A 196 -0.65 -18.72 8.20
C ASP A 196 -0.43 -18.50 9.71
N LEU A 197 -1.16 -17.55 10.29
CA LEU A 197 -1.18 -17.29 11.73
C LEU A 197 -2.33 -18.06 12.39
N VAL A 198 -2.01 -18.80 13.43
CA VAL A 198 -2.98 -19.49 14.30
C VAL A 198 -2.83 -18.95 15.71
N HIS A 199 -3.95 -18.49 16.28
CA HIS A 199 -4.01 -18.01 17.66
C HIS A 199 -4.59 -19.11 18.55
N ASP A 200 -3.85 -19.50 19.58
CA ASP A 200 -4.35 -20.39 20.60
C ASP A 200 -5.27 -19.61 21.56
N SER A 201 -6.54 -20.02 21.62
CA SER A 201 -7.57 -19.30 22.38
C SER A 201 -7.43 -19.43 23.89
N GLN A 202 -6.67 -20.41 24.39
CA GLN A 202 -6.51 -20.66 25.83
C GLN A 202 -5.25 -19.98 26.38
N THR A 203 -4.15 -20.03 25.62
CA THR A 203 -2.83 -19.55 26.04
C THR A 203 -2.50 -18.17 25.47
N GLY A 204 -3.20 -17.73 24.42
CA GLY A 204 -2.89 -16.49 23.69
C GLY A 204 -1.63 -16.58 22.84
N LEU A 205 -1.02 -17.77 22.74
CA LEU A 205 0.16 -17.99 21.92
C LEU A 205 -0.19 -17.87 20.43
N VAL A 206 0.75 -17.35 19.66
CA VAL A 206 0.63 -17.21 18.20
C VAL A 206 1.60 -18.17 17.54
N THR A 207 1.08 -19.04 16.70
CA THR A 207 1.87 -19.94 15.87
C THR A 207 1.83 -19.45 14.43
N SER A 208 3.00 -19.14 13.87
CA SER A 208 3.14 -18.82 12.45
C SER A 208 3.65 -20.04 11.71
N THR A 209 2.92 -20.50 10.69
CA THR A 209 3.29 -21.67 9.90
C THR A 209 3.51 -21.25 8.45
N ARG A 210 4.70 -21.52 7.93
CA ARG A 210 5.02 -21.21 6.53
C ARG A 210 4.08 -21.95 5.59
N CYS A 211 3.63 -21.25 4.56
CA CYS A 211 2.70 -21.74 3.58
C CYS A 211 3.08 -21.20 2.20
N ARG A 212 2.53 -21.80 1.13
CA ARG A 212 2.77 -21.32 -0.23
C ARG A 212 2.12 -19.95 -0.47
N GLU A 213 0.95 -19.76 0.12
CA GLU A 213 0.19 -18.53 0.10
C GLU A 213 -0.85 -18.58 1.22
N SER A 214 -0.85 -17.58 2.11
CA SER A 214 -1.69 -17.61 3.31
C SER A 214 -3.18 -17.42 2.99
N LYS A 215 -4.05 -18.00 3.81
CA LYS A 215 -5.51 -17.89 3.63
C LYS A 215 -5.97 -16.44 3.75
N VAL A 216 -5.32 -15.68 4.63
CA VAL A 216 -5.62 -14.28 4.90
C VAL A 216 -5.29 -13.40 3.69
N TYR A 217 -4.20 -13.71 2.98
CA TYR A 217 -3.85 -13.02 1.74
C TYR A 217 -4.83 -13.37 0.62
N GLN A 218 -5.20 -14.64 0.47
CA GLN A 218 -6.16 -15.07 -0.54
C GLN A 218 -7.51 -14.36 -0.35
N GLN A 219 -7.97 -14.27 0.90
CA GLN A 219 -9.19 -13.55 1.26
C GLN A 219 -9.08 -12.05 0.95
N LEU A 220 -7.95 -11.41 1.26
CA LEU A 220 -7.69 -10.00 0.97
C LEU A 220 -7.85 -9.69 -0.54
N VAL A 221 -7.23 -10.50 -1.40
CA VAL A 221 -7.33 -10.33 -2.86
C VAL A 221 -8.75 -10.54 -3.34
N ALA A 222 -9.42 -11.61 -2.88
CA ALA A 222 -10.79 -11.91 -3.24
C ALA A 222 -11.76 -10.80 -2.84
N ASP A 223 -11.57 -10.19 -1.67
CA ASP A 223 -12.43 -9.10 -1.20
C ASP A 223 -12.22 -7.81 -1.99
N PHE A 224 -10.99 -7.42 -2.30
CA PHE A 224 -10.76 -6.25 -3.17
C PHE A 224 -11.29 -6.47 -4.58
N GLU A 225 -11.11 -7.67 -5.14
CA GLU A 225 -11.68 -8.03 -6.43
C GLU A 225 -13.21 -7.90 -6.41
N ARG A 226 -13.86 -8.43 -5.37
CA ARG A 226 -15.30 -8.32 -5.16
C ARG A 226 -15.74 -6.86 -5.06
N VAL A 227 -15.05 -6.02 -4.30
CA VAL A 227 -15.35 -4.58 -4.16
C VAL A 227 -15.37 -3.88 -5.52
N VAL A 228 -14.32 -4.07 -6.34
CA VAL A 228 -14.25 -3.42 -7.66
C VAL A 228 -15.29 -3.99 -8.62
N ARG A 229 -15.49 -5.30 -8.61
CA ARG A 229 -16.50 -5.98 -9.45
C ARG A 229 -17.90 -5.51 -9.13
N GLU A 230 -18.28 -5.44 -7.85
CA GLU A 230 -19.57 -4.94 -7.40
C GLU A 230 -19.78 -3.47 -7.79
N ALA A 231 -18.76 -2.62 -7.66
CA ALA A 231 -18.85 -1.22 -8.10
C ALA A 231 -19.15 -1.11 -9.60
N ARG A 232 -18.46 -1.90 -10.45
CA ARG A 232 -18.68 -1.95 -11.91
C ARG A 232 -20.09 -2.41 -12.27
N LEU A 233 -20.56 -3.49 -11.65
CA LEU A 233 -21.90 -4.05 -11.88
C LEU A 233 -22.99 -3.05 -11.47
N ASN A 234 -22.83 -2.41 -10.30
CA ASN A 234 -23.78 -1.42 -9.81
C ASN A 234 -23.87 -0.20 -10.74
N PHE A 235 -22.73 0.33 -11.18
CA PHE A 235 -22.69 1.46 -12.11
C PHE A 235 -23.37 1.13 -13.44
N ALA A 236 -23.10 -0.04 -14.02
CA ALA A 236 -23.70 -0.42 -15.29
C ALA A 236 -25.21 -0.67 -15.20
N ARG A 237 -25.68 -1.26 -14.09
CA ARG A 237 -27.11 -1.41 -13.79
C ARG A 237 -27.81 -0.04 -13.75
N VAL A 238 -27.20 0.94 -13.10
CA VAL A 238 -27.73 2.32 -13.04
C VAL A 238 -27.68 2.99 -14.41
N ALA A 239 -26.64 2.74 -15.21
CA ALA A 239 -26.48 3.29 -16.56
C ALA A 239 -27.33 2.59 -17.63
N GLY A 240 -28.16 1.59 -17.27
CA GLY A 240 -28.99 0.84 -18.21
C GLY A 240 -28.21 -0.02 -19.21
N LYS A 241 -26.93 -0.32 -18.92
CA LYS A 241 -26.10 -1.20 -19.74
C LYS A 241 -26.20 -2.62 -19.22
N THR A 242 -26.50 -3.59 -20.08
CA THR A 242 -26.32 -5.01 -19.78
C THR A 242 -24.82 -5.29 -19.69
N VAL A 243 -24.32 -5.57 -18.49
CA VAL A 243 -23.02 -6.22 -18.33
C VAL A 243 -23.29 -7.71 -18.36
N ASP A 244 -22.57 -8.45 -19.20
CA ASP A 244 -22.54 -9.90 -19.11
C ASP A 244 -22.05 -10.27 -17.71
N ALA A 245 -23.01 -10.55 -16.82
CA ALA A 245 -22.76 -10.74 -15.39
C ALA A 245 -22.02 -12.04 -15.08
N ASP A 246 -21.91 -12.94 -16.05
CA ASP A 246 -21.57 -14.35 -15.80
C ASP A 246 -20.31 -14.87 -16.52
N ASN A 247 -19.63 -14.06 -17.33
CA ASN A 247 -18.47 -14.57 -18.09
C ASN A 247 -17.20 -13.78 -17.85
N THR A 248 -16.51 -14.04 -16.72
CA THR A 248 -15.06 -13.86 -16.63
C THR A 248 -14.49 -14.81 -15.58
N ALA A 249 -14.07 -16.01 -16.02
CA ALA A 249 -13.26 -16.92 -15.21
C ALA A 249 -11.88 -16.33 -14.86
N GLU A 250 -11.49 -15.20 -15.46
CA GLU A 250 -10.24 -14.51 -15.21
C GLU A 250 -10.37 -13.51 -14.06
N SER A 251 -9.41 -13.57 -13.13
CA SER A 251 -9.30 -12.61 -12.02
C SER A 251 -9.09 -11.19 -12.54
N LEU A 252 -9.88 -10.25 -12.04
CA LEU A 252 -9.77 -8.82 -12.36
C LEU A 252 -8.60 -8.14 -11.63
N MET A 253 -8.06 -8.78 -10.59
CA MET A 253 -7.05 -8.21 -9.72
C MET A 253 -5.69 -8.81 -10.01
N ILE A 254 -4.74 -7.96 -10.40
CA ILE A 254 -3.36 -8.36 -10.66
C ILE A 254 -2.52 -7.97 -9.45
N ASP A 255 -1.96 -8.94 -8.74
CA ASP A 255 -0.87 -8.67 -7.81
C ASP A 255 0.44 -8.46 -8.58
N LEU A 256 0.89 -7.22 -8.63
CA LEU A 256 2.11 -6.83 -9.33
C LEU A 256 3.36 -7.38 -8.62
N MET A 257 3.28 -7.69 -7.33
CA MET A 257 4.39 -8.26 -6.57
C MET A 257 4.70 -9.70 -7.00
N LYS A 258 3.71 -10.47 -7.44
CA LYS A 258 3.90 -11.82 -8.01
C LYS A 258 4.55 -11.82 -9.40
N ARG A 259 4.56 -10.66 -10.06
CA ARG A 259 5.17 -10.45 -11.39
C ARG A 259 6.54 -9.77 -11.29
N CYS A 260 7.14 -9.73 -10.10
CA CYS A 260 8.48 -9.21 -9.89
C CYS A 260 9.57 -10.17 -10.45
N ASP A 261 10.83 -9.77 -10.34
CA ASP A 261 11.98 -10.60 -10.71
C ASP A 261 12.01 -11.90 -9.88
N THR A 262 11.47 -12.98 -10.46
CA THR A 262 11.34 -14.29 -9.81
C THR A 262 12.66 -15.03 -9.66
N THR A 263 13.74 -14.56 -10.30
CA THR A 263 15.07 -15.21 -10.21
C THR A 263 15.62 -15.25 -8.79
N LYS A 264 15.11 -14.37 -7.92
CA LYS A 264 15.48 -14.26 -6.51
C LYS A 264 14.51 -14.97 -5.56
N LEU A 265 13.43 -15.56 -6.08
CA LEU A 265 12.39 -16.19 -5.27
C LEU A 265 12.57 -17.71 -5.12
N GLY A 266 13.35 -18.37 -6.00
CA GLY A 266 13.42 -19.82 -6.01
C GLY A 266 12.03 -20.44 -6.24
N ASP A 267 11.57 -21.29 -5.33
CA ASP A 267 10.23 -21.90 -5.38
C ASP A 267 9.13 -21.03 -4.73
N GLU A 268 9.49 -19.86 -4.19
CA GLU A 268 8.55 -18.96 -3.52
C GLU A 268 7.69 -18.16 -4.50
N ILE A 269 6.44 -17.90 -4.12
CA ILE A 269 5.52 -17.04 -4.88
C ILE A 269 5.71 -15.56 -4.50
N HIS A 270 5.93 -15.31 -3.20
CA HIS A 270 5.88 -13.98 -2.60
C HIS A 270 7.26 -13.50 -2.17
N PRO A 271 7.68 -12.28 -2.54
CA PRO A 271 8.94 -11.72 -2.08
C PRO A 271 8.92 -11.44 -0.57
N ILE A 272 10.10 -11.34 0.03
CA ILE A 272 10.22 -10.84 1.41
C ILE A 272 10.21 -9.31 1.37
N THR A 273 9.19 -8.72 2.01
CA THR A 273 9.03 -7.26 2.10
C THR A 273 9.36 -6.74 3.49
N ASN A 274 9.19 -7.57 4.53
CA ASN A 274 9.61 -7.32 5.90
C ASN A 274 10.46 -8.49 6.44
N GLY A 275 11.70 -8.23 6.86
CA GLY A 275 12.65 -9.24 7.36
C GLY A 275 12.87 -9.12 8.88
N ASP A 276 14.14 -9.17 9.33
CA ASP A 276 14.59 -9.04 10.75
C ASP A 276 14.29 -7.67 11.42
N GLY A 277 13.10 -7.11 11.17
CA GLY A 277 12.65 -5.81 11.66
C GLY A 277 13.17 -4.61 10.85
N HIS A 278 12.42 -3.53 10.92
CA HIS A 278 12.67 -2.32 10.11
C HIS A 278 13.85 -1.46 10.59
N SER A 279 14.41 -1.72 11.78
CA SER A 279 15.43 -0.85 12.41
C SER A 279 16.85 -1.00 11.83
N LEU A 280 17.10 -2.03 11.03
CA LEU A 280 18.39 -2.30 10.41
C LEU A 280 18.39 -1.94 8.91
N LEU A 281 19.57 -1.70 8.35
CA LEU A 281 19.76 -1.50 6.89
C LEU A 281 20.15 -2.78 6.14
N PHE A 282 20.46 -3.85 6.88
CA PHE A 282 20.85 -5.14 6.33
C PHE A 282 20.24 -6.25 7.18
N HIS A 283 19.81 -7.32 6.52
CA HIS A 283 19.25 -8.50 7.17
C HIS A 283 20.38 -9.39 7.72
N LYS A 284 20.21 -9.93 8.93
CA LYS A 284 21.12 -10.89 9.57
C LYS A 284 20.35 -12.18 9.80
N THR A 285 20.75 -13.25 9.12
CA THR A 285 20.01 -14.50 9.11
C THR A 285 20.21 -15.36 10.37
N ASP A 286 19.29 -15.35 11.35
CA ASP A 286 19.14 -16.34 12.46
C ASP A 286 18.03 -17.39 12.23
N PRO A 287 18.34 -18.70 12.04
CA PRO A 287 17.40 -19.73 11.55
C PRO A 287 16.24 -20.09 12.49
N LEU A 288 16.19 -19.54 13.70
CA LEU A 288 15.15 -19.87 14.69
C LEU A 288 14.12 -18.76 14.92
N SER A 289 14.27 -17.59 14.26
CA SER A 289 13.37 -16.45 14.46
C SER A 289 12.18 -16.48 13.47
N LEU A 290 10.98 -16.20 13.98
CA LEU A 290 9.76 -15.92 13.20
C LEU A 290 9.96 -14.75 12.21
N GLU A 291 10.87 -13.83 12.51
CA GLU A 291 11.16 -12.66 11.67
C GLU A 291 12.14 -12.98 10.52
N LYS A 292 12.78 -14.16 10.53
CA LYS A 292 13.89 -14.48 9.62
C LYS A 292 13.48 -15.20 8.33
N ASP A 293 12.37 -15.94 8.32
CA ASP A 293 11.79 -16.49 7.07
C ASP A 293 11.23 -15.38 6.16
N GLY A 294 11.12 -14.17 6.74
CA GLY A 294 10.68 -12.95 6.07
C GLY A 294 9.20 -13.01 5.74
N LYS A 295 8.51 -11.91 6.00
CA LYS A 295 7.10 -11.74 5.69
C LYS A 295 6.92 -11.00 4.38
N CYS A 296 5.85 -11.30 3.68
CA CYS A 296 5.36 -10.47 2.57
C CYS A 296 4.14 -9.73 3.10
N ILE A 297 4.30 -8.47 3.46
CA ILE A 297 3.23 -7.63 4.03
C ILE A 297 2.93 -6.39 3.19
N ASP A 298 3.79 -6.10 2.21
CA ASP A 298 3.64 -4.98 1.30
C ASP A 298 3.11 -5.48 -0.03
N TYR A 299 1.99 -4.90 -0.47
CA TYR A 299 1.31 -5.34 -1.68
C TYR A 299 1.14 -4.21 -2.69
N MET A 300 0.97 -4.60 -3.95
CA MET A 300 0.61 -3.68 -5.03
C MET A 300 -0.37 -4.38 -5.97
N PHE A 301 -1.66 -4.15 -5.72
CA PHE A 301 -2.75 -4.71 -6.50
C PHE A 301 -3.20 -3.72 -7.57
N PHE A 302 -3.32 -4.19 -8.81
CA PHE A 302 -3.76 -3.39 -9.94
C PHE A 302 -5.00 -4.02 -10.58
N CYS A 303 -6.05 -3.22 -10.74
CA CYS A 303 -7.24 -3.57 -11.49
C CYS A 303 -7.29 -2.72 -12.78
N PRO A 304 -7.12 -3.32 -13.97
CA PRO A 304 -7.17 -2.61 -15.25
C PRO A 304 -8.52 -1.95 -15.51
N GLY A 305 -8.54 -0.86 -16.25
CA GLY A 305 -9.79 -0.20 -16.65
C GLY A 305 -10.63 -1.07 -17.60
N ILE A 306 -11.92 -0.74 -17.75
CA ILE A 306 -12.83 -1.52 -18.64
C ILE A 306 -12.42 -1.38 -20.11
N ASN A 307 -11.86 -0.23 -20.52
CA ASN A 307 -11.42 -0.01 -21.90
C ASN A 307 -10.06 -0.67 -22.22
N ASP A 308 -9.28 -1.08 -21.20
CA ASP A 308 -7.95 -1.67 -21.39
C ASP A 308 -8.00 -3.13 -21.85
N GLN A 309 -9.13 -3.83 -21.71
CA GLN A 309 -9.27 -5.24 -22.07
C GLN A 309 -9.19 -5.53 -23.58
N THR A 310 -9.19 -4.49 -24.43
CA THR A 310 -9.01 -4.64 -25.90
C THR A 310 -7.55 -4.50 -26.35
N THR A 311 -6.62 -4.25 -25.42
CA THR A 311 -5.19 -4.10 -25.69
C THR A 311 -4.42 -5.07 -24.80
N PRO A 312 -3.38 -5.76 -25.30
CA PRO A 312 -2.56 -6.60 -24.44
C PRO A 312 -2.06 -5.78 -23.24
N PRO A 313 -2.08 -6.33 -22.01
CA PRO A 313 -1.80 -5.58 -20.81
C PRO A 313 -0.45 -4.88 -20.96
N ALA A 314 -0.43 -3.59 -20.64
CA ALA A 314 0.80 -2.81 -20.62
C ALA A 314 1.86 -3.55 -19.82
N VAL A 315 3.06 -3.67 -20.40
CA VAL A 315 4.23 -4.19 -19.70
C VAL A 315 4.62 -3.15 -18.66
N LEU A 316 3.98 -3.29 -17.51
CA LEU A 316 4.06 -2.39 -16.39
C LEU A 316 5.28 -2.91 -15.62
N VAL A 317 6.38 -2.16 -15.74
CA VAL A 317 7.66 -2.53 -15.15
C VAL A 317 7.86 -1.66 -13.93
N TRP A 318 7.58 -2.24 -12.77
CA TRP A 318 7.88 -1.73 -11.44
C TRP A 318 9.26 -2.23 -11.01
N SER A 319 9.93 -1.47 -10.15
CA SER A 319 11.17 -1.90 -9.50
C SER A 319 11.13 -1.50 -8.04
N ARG A 320 11.53 -2.40 -7.14
CA ARG A 320 11.67 -2.10 -5.72
C ARG A 320 12.78 -1.11 -5.49
#